data_AF-A0A6V7WU31-F1
#
_entry.id   AF-A0A6V7WU31-F1
#
_cell.length_a   1.000
_cell.length_b   1.000
_cell.length_c   1.000
_cell.angle_alpha   90.00
_cell.angle_beta   90.00
_cell.angle_gamma   90.00
#
_symmetry.space_group_name_H-M   'P 1'
#
loop_
_entity.id
_entity.type
_entity.pdbx_description
1 polymer ?
#
loop_
_entity_poly.entity_id
_entity_poly.type
_entity_poly.pdbx_seq_one_letter_code
_entity_poly.pdbx_strand_id
1 'polypeptide(L)'
;MKVGEILRIATSEANSDPTIRADNINSLCNHLQKVLKFHRRLEMRRNSPSQIFSSIKYEIFCLLCNTCIFINYLFGSNDNFGFEFWRNLLHWNSTFWKESGVFPRVTWCDFDVREMGQSVNHTVQCVLVLNVFMEKAFMLLWGWYTVLAIITLANISAWFYGYLSTASAEHFIF
;
A
#
# COMPACT_ATOMS: atom_id res chain seq x y z
N MET A 1 -6.95 -35.98 -21.64
CA MET A 1 -8.26 -36.43 -22.13
C MET A 1 -9.22 -35.27 -21.99
N LYS A 2 -10.01 -35.00 -23.03
CA LYS A 2 -11.15 -34.08 -22.94
C LYS A 2 -12.27 -34.77 -22.16
N VAL A 3 -13.19 -34.00 -21.56
CA VAL A 3 -14.33 -34.55 -20.79
C VAL A 3 -15.12 -35.58 -21.60
N GLY A 4 -15.30 -35.38 -22.91
CA GLY A 4 -15.97 -36.34 -23.78
C GLY A 4 -15.25 -37.70 -23.93
N GLU A 5 -13.93 -37.73 -23.82
CA GLU A 5 -13.15 -38.97 -23.88
C GLU A 5 -13.34 -39.81 -22.60
N ILE A 6 -13.41 -39.13 -21.46
CA ILE A 6 -13.67 -39.74 -20.14
C ILE A 6 -15.06 -40.38 -20.15
N LEU A 7 -16.06 -39.65 -20.68
CA LEU A 7 -17.42 -40.18 -20.82
C LEU A 7 -17.46 -41.40 -21.75
N ARG A 8 -16.76 -41.35 -22.89
CA ARG A 8 -16.71 -42.46 -23.84
C ARG A 8 -16.08 -43.72 -23.24
N ILE A 9 -15.04 -43.58 -22.42
CA ILE A 9 -14.38 -44.70 -21.73
C ILE A 9 -15.26 -45.23 -20.59
N ALA A 10 -15.97 -44.36 -19.88
CA ALA A 10 -16.88 -44.75 -18.81
C ALA A 10 -18.13 -45.49 -19.33
N THR A 11 -18.69 -45.07 -20.47
CA THR A 11 -19.93 -45.59 -21.07
C THR A 11 -19.68 -46.66 -22.15
N SER A 12 -18.44 -47.15 -22.30
CA SER A 12 -18.10 -48.19 -23.27
C SER A 12 -18.82 -49.51 -22.97
N GLU A 13 -19.44 -50.12 -23.99
CA GLU A 13 -20.05 -51.48 -23.88
C GLU A 13 -19.02 -52.56 -23.50
N ALA A 14 -17.73 -52.32 -23.78
CA ALA A 14 -16.64 -53.21 -23.40
C ALA A 14 -16.40 -53.26 -21.87
N ASN A 15 -17.02 -52.37 -21.07
CA ASN A 15 -17.02 -52.47 -19.60
C ASN A 15 -17.90 -53.62 -19.06
N SER A 16 -18.62 -54.33 -19.92
CA SER A 16 -19.32 -55.56 -19.55
C SER A 16 -18.36 -56.67 -19.12
N ASP A 17 -17.15 -56.72 -19.68
CA ASP A 17 -16.10 -57.65 -19.27
C ASP A 17 -15.38 -57.12 -18.00
N PRO A 18 -15.29 -57.91 -16.91
CA PRO A 18 -14.66 -57.48 -15.66
C PRO A 18 -13.17 -57.14 -15.81
N THR A 19 -12.45 -57.76 -16.76
CA THR A 19 -11.02 -57.52 -16.97
C THR A 19 -10.78 -56.15 -17.63
N ILE A 20 -11.50 -55.87 -18.72
CA ILE A 20 -11.46 -54.59 -19.44
C ILE A 20 -11.96 -53.45 -18.54
N ARG A 21 -12.98 -53.73 -17.71
CA ARG A 21 -13.49 -52.77 -16.72
C ARG A 21 -12.42 -52.35 -15.72
N ALA A 22 -11.64 -53.31 -15.20
CA ALA A 22 -10.58 -53.02 -14.25
C ALA A 22 -9.48 -52.13 -14.87
N ASP A 23 -9.10 -52.39 -16.12
CA ASP A 23 -8.11 -51.58 -16.84
C ASP A 23 -8.60 -50.16 -17.14
N ASN A 24 -9.86 -50.01 -17.56
CA ASN A 24 -10.49 -48.71 -17.79
C ASN A 24 -10.56 -47.88 -16.51
N ILE A 25 -10.94 -48.49 -15.38
CA ILE A 25 -10.97 -47.84 -14.07
C ILE A 25 -9.56 -47.37 -13.67
N ASN A 26 -8.54 -48.21 -13.83
CA ASN A 26 -7.15 -47.85 -13.52
C ASN A 26 -6.64 -46.69 -14.39
N SER A 27 -6.98 -46.68 -15.68
CA SER A 27 -6.65 -45.59 -16.60
C SER A 27 -7.31 -44.27 -16.19
N LEU A 28 -8.61 -44.32 -15.84
CA LEU A 28 -9.37 -43.16 -15.37
C LEU A 28 -8.81 -42.62 -14.04
N CYS A 29 -8.53 -43.50 -13.09
CA CYS A 29 -7.99 -43.16 -11.78
C CYS A 29 -6.61 -42.49 -11.91
N ASN A 30 -5.73 -43.04 -12.76
CA ASN A 30 -4.45 -42.43 -13.06
C ASN A 30 -4.58 -41.06 -13.73
N HIS A 31 -5.59 -40.86 -14.59
CA HIS A 31 -5.86 -39.57 -15.20
C HIS A 31 -6.34 -38.53 -14.18
N LEU A 32 -7.32 -38.90 -13.36
CA LEU A 32 -7.84 -38.08 -12.25
C LEU A 32 -6.74 -37.68 -11.27
N GLN A 33 -5.90 -38.62 -10.83
CA GLN A 33 -4.77 -38.32 -9.95
C GLN A 33 -3.80 -37.30 -10.56
N LYS A 34 -3.52 -37.41 -11.86
CA LYS A 34 -2.65 -36.45 -12.57
C LYS A 34 -3.29 -35.06 -12.65
N VAL A 35 -4.60 -34.98 -12.90
CA VAL A 35 -5.35 -33.71 -12.94
C VAL A 35 -5.41 -33.06 -11.56
N LEU A 36 -5.74 -33.80 -10.51
CA LEU A 36 -5.76 -33.30 -9.14
C LEU A 36 -4.37 -32.81 -8.70
N LYS A 37 -3.30 -33.55 -9.02
CA LYS A 37 -1.91 -33.13 -8.75
C LYS A 37 -1.50 -31.91 -9.57
N PHE A 38 -2.08 -31.70 -10.76
CA PHE A 38 -1.86 -30.50 -11.55
C PHE A 38 -2.60 -29.29 -10.97
N HIS A 39 -3.87 -29.44 -10.60
CA HIS A 39 -4.64 -28.40 -9.90
C HIS A 39 -3.97 -27.96 -8.60
N ARG A 40 -3.56 -28.91 -7.75
CA ARG A 40 -2.83 -28.61 -6.51
C ARG A 40 -1.54 -27.83 -6.76
N ARG A 41 -0.82 -28.14 -7.85
CA ARG A 41 0.40 -27.42 -8.23
C ARG A 41 0.11 -26.00 -8.73
N LEU A 42 -0.97 -25.82 -9.50
CA LEU A 42 -1.39 -24.49 -9.94
C LEU A 42 -1.80 -23.60 -8.76
N GLU A 43 -2.48 -24.16 -7.77
CA GLU A 43 -2.88 -23.43 -6.57
C GLU A 43 -1.69 -23.03 -5.70
N MET A 44 -0.77 -23.96 -5.44
CA MET A 44 0.50 -23.66 -4.75
C MET A 44 1.31 -22.59 -5.50
N ARG A 45 1.33 -22.66 -6.84
CA ARG A 45 2.05 -21.69 -7.69
C ARG A 45 1.31 -20.37 -7.87
N ARG A 46 0.01 -20.29 -7.63
CA ARG A 46 -0.76 -19.03 -7.58
C ARG A 46 -0.54 -18.35 -6.23
N ASN A 47 -0.56 -19.12 -5.14
CA ASN A 47 -0.39 -18.59 -3.79
C ASN A 47 1.04 -18.09 -3.54
N SER A 48 2.09 -18.79 -4.00
CA SER A 48 3.49 -18.40 -3.78
C SER A 48 3.88 -16.99 -4.28
N PRO A 49 3.65 -16.59 -5.56
CA PRO A 49 3.95 -15.24 -6.02
C PRO A 49 3.04 -14.21 -5.35
N SER A 50 1.76 -14.53 -5.16
CA SER A 50 0.82 -13.62 -4.52
C SER A 50 1.25 -13.26 -3.08
N GLN A 51 1.78 -14.23 -2.31
CA GLN A 51 2.29 -14.00 -0.96
C GLN A 51 3.49 -13.04 -0.97
N ILE A 52 4.43 -13.21 -1.91
CA ILE A 52 5.59 -12.33 -2.06
C ILE A 52 5.13 -10.91 -2.44
N PHE A 53 4.21 -10.77 -3.39
CA PHE A 53 3.64 -9.47 -3.76
C PHE A 53 2.89 -8.79 -2.61
N SER A 54 2.21 -9.57 -1.77
CA SER A 54 1.53 -9.03 -0.58
C SER A 54 2.52 -8.50 0.45
N SER A 55 3.62 -9.21 0.70
CA SER A 55 4.68 -8.75 1.61
C SER A 55 5.34 -7.45 1.13
N ILE A 56 5.62 -7.33 -0.16
CA ILE A 56 6.19 -6.10 -0.74
C ILE A 56 5.24 -4.91 -0.57
N LYS A 57 3.92 -5.10 -0.78
CA LYS A 57 2.94 -4.04 -0.57
C LYS A 57 2.88 -3.56 0.88
N TYR A 58 3.01 -4.48 1.83
CA TYR A 58 3.05 -4.16 3.25
C TYR A 58 4.30 -3.32 3.60
N GLU A 59 5.47 -3.71 3.09
CA GLU A 59 6.71 -2.92 3.27
C GLU A 59 6.58 -1.51 2.69
N ILE A 60 5.98 -1.37 1.50
CA ILE A 60 5.70 -0.06 0.89
C ILE A 60 4.77 0.77 1.78
N PHE A 61 3.71 0.16 2.31
CA PHE A 61 2.79 0.86 3.22
C PHE A 61 3.51 1.32 4.50
N CYS A 62 4.33 0.46 5.11
CA CYS A 62 5.13 0.83 6.27
C CYS A 62 6.12 1.96 5.95
N LEU A 63 6.75 1.96 4.77
CA LEU A 63 7.63 3.03 4.34
C LEU A 63 6.87 4.37 4.24
N LEU A 64 5.68 4.38 3.62
CA LEU A 64 4.83 5.56 3.52
C LEU A 64 4.43 6.10 4.90
N CYS A 65 4.03 5.23 5.83
CA CYS A 65 3.71 5.62 7.21
C CYS A 65 4.92 6.21 7.94
N ASN A 66 6.10 5.57 7.82
CA ASN A 66 7.34 6.09 8.40
C ASN A 66 7.71 7.47 7.83
N THR A 67 7.54 7.70 6.52
CA THR A 67 7.78 9.02 5.93
C THR A 67 6.83 10.09 6.47
N CYS A 68 5.55 9.76 6.68
CA CYS A 68 4.59 10.69 7.29
C CYS A 68 4.97 11.03 8.75
N ILE A 69 5.42 10.04 9.52
CA ILE A 69 5.88 10.24 10.91
C ILE A 69 7.17 11.08 10.93
N PHE A 70 8.12 10.78 10.05
CA PHE A 70 9.37 11.53 9.93
C PHE A 70 9.12 12.99 9.57
N ILE A 71 8.18 13.26 8.65
CA ILE A 71 7.77 14.63 8.33
C ILE A 71 7.16 15.31 9.57
N ASN A 72 6.30 14.66 10.34
CA ASN A 72 5.79 15.27 11.58
C ASN A 72 6.92 15.57 12.59
N TYR A 73 7.88 14.64 12.75
CA TYR A 73 9.02 14.82 13.64
C TYR A 73 9.93 15.99 13.23
N LEU A 74 10.21 16.14 11.93
CA LEU A 74 11.06 17.21 11.39
C LEU A 74 10.52 18.62 11.72
N PHE A 75 9.21 18.76 11.90
CA PHE A 75 8.54 20.03 12.20
C PHE A 75 8.51 20.36 13.69
N GLY A 76 9.00 19.48 14.57
CA GLY A 76 9.10 19.74 16.01
C GLY A 76 7.76 19.93 16.72
N SER A 77 6.64 19.60 16.05
CA SER A 77 5.31 19.64 16.65
C SER A 77 5.04 18.29 17.32
N ASN A 78 4.87 18.31 18.65
CA ASN A 78 4.48 17.12 19.42
C ASN A 78 3.05 16.65 19.10
N ASP A 79 2.23 17.55 18.56
CA ASP A 79 0.87 17.25 18.10
C ASP A 79 0.87 17.00 16.59
N ASN A 80 -0.08 16.17 16.11
CA ASN A 80 -0.31 15.80 14.71
C ASN A 80 -0.61 17.01 13.81
N PHE A 81 0.37 17.90 13.62
CA PHE A 81 0.22 19.18 12.93
C PHE A 81 -0.28 19.01 11.50
N GLY A 82 0.21 17.97 10.80
CA GLY A 82 -0.30 17.63 9.48
C GLY A 82 -1.80 17.31 9.52
N PHE A 83 -2.25 16.46 10.46
CA PHE A 83 -3.66 16.07 10.54
C PHE A 83 -4.55 17.26 10.94
N GLU A 84 -4.12 18.04 11.94
CA GLU A 84 -4.78 19.27 12.39
C GLU A 84 -4.96 20.26 11.22
N PHE A 85 -3.90 20.47 10.44
CA PHE A 85 -3.91 21.35 9.29
C PHE A 85 -4.86 20.89 8.19
N TRP A 86 -4.78 19.62 7.78
CA TRP A 86 -5.65 19.09 6.73
C TRP A 86 -7.11 18.99 7.18
N ARG A 87 -7.37 18.71 8.46
CA ARG A 87 -8.72 18.76 9.05
C ARG A 87 -9.30 20.17 9.00
N ASN A 88 -8.53 21.17 9.42
CA ASN A 88 -8.97 22.57 9.43
C ASN A 88 -9.16 23.13 8.01
N LEU A 89 -8.38 22.65 7.05
CA LEU A 89 -8.59 22.91 5.63
C LEU A 89 -9.91 22.31 5.12
N LEU A 90 -10.15 21.02 5.38
CA LEU A 90 -11.36 20.33 4.93
C LEU A 90 -12.63 20.94 5.54
N HIS A 91 -12.55 21.43 6.77
CA HIS A 91 -13.62 22.18 7.43
C HIS A 91 -13.75 23.64 6.96
N TRP A 92 -13.01 24.06 5.91
CA TRP A 92 -13.03 25.41 5.33
C TRP A 92 -12.76 26.55 6.33
N ASN A 93 -11.96 26.28 7.37
CA ASN A 93 -11.65 27.28 8.37
C ASN A 93 -10.53 28.22 7.85
N SER A 94 -10.94 29.37 7.30
CA SER A 94 -10.05 30.29 6.55
C SER A 94 -9.02 31.02 7.40
N THR A 95 -9.17 31.01 8.72
CA THR A 95 -8.28 31.71 9.67
C THR A 95 -7.00 30.94 9.94
N PHE A 96 -7.06 29.60 9.98
CA PHE A 96 -5.91 28.74 10.29
C PHE A 96 -4.78 28.85 9.26
N TRP A 97 -5.12 29.04 7.98
CA TRP A 97 -4.18 29.17 6.87
C TRP A 97 -3.21 30.35 6.99
N LYS A 98 -3.63 31.42 7.66
CA LYS A 98 -2.84 32.65 7.82
C LYS A 98 -1.96 32.61 9.06
N GLU A 99 -2.38 31.89 10.10
CA GLU A 99 -1.83 31.94 11.47
C GLU A 99 -0.89 30.77 11.82
N SER A 100 -0.66 29.77 10.93
CA SER A 100 0.26 28.67 11.26
C SER A 100 1.68 29.21 11.49
N GLY A 101 2.11 29.20 12.76
CA GLY A 101 3.32 29.84 13.29
C GLY A 101 4.47 28.87 13.58
N VAL A 102 4.51 27.71 12.93
CA VAL A 102 5.60 26.74 13.13
C VAL A 102 6.96 27.33 12.70
N PHE A 103 6.92 28.25 11.72
CA PHE A 103 8.10 28.88 11.16
C PHE A 103 7.95 30.41 11.12
N PRO A 104 8.91 31.18 11.68
CA PRO A 104 8.83 32.64 11.64
C PRO A 104 8.99 33.12 10.20
N ARG A 105 8.00 33.88 9.72
CA ARG A 105 8.01 34.47 8.37
C ARG A 105 8.88 35.72 8.29
N VAL A 106 9.05 36.38 9.44
CA VAL A 106 9.88 37.56 9.64
C VAL A 106 10.80 37.31 10.83
N THR A 107 12.07 37.66 10.69
CA THR A 107 13.08 37.55 11.76
C THR A 107 13.85 38.84 11.88
N TRP A 108 14.27 39.20 13.09
CA TRP A 108 15.20 40.30 13.31
C TRP A 108 16.63 39.80 13.09
N CYS A 109 17.39 40.49 12.26
CA CYS A 109 18.79 40.17 12.00
C CYS A 109 19.64 41.36 12.45
N ASP A 110 20.62 41.07 13.31
CA ASP A 110 21.52 42.07 13.87
C ASP A 110 22.82 42.07 13.06
N PHE A 111 23.22 43.25 12.61
CA PHE A 111 24.45 43.47 11.86
C PHE A 111 25.36 44.40 12.65
N ASP A 112 26.60 43.98 12.87
CA ASP A 112 27.63 44.79 13.49
C ASP A 112 28.41 45.54 12.41
N VAL A 113 28.20 46.86 12.31
CA VAL A 113 28.95 47.72 11.38
C VAL A 113 30.00 48.50 12.16
N ARG A 114 31.24 48.50 11.66
CA ARG A 114 32.33 49.31 12.23
C ARG A 114 32.37 50.68 11.57
N GLU A 115 32.01 51.71 12.33
CA GLU A 115 32.22 53.10 11.94
C GLU A 115 33.27 53.73 12.87
N MET A 116 34.33 54.32 12.29
CA MET A 116 35.33 55.14 13.00
C MET A 116 35.88 54.54 14.32
N GLY A 117 36.09 53.22 14.38
CA GLY A 117 36.69 52.53 15.54
C GLY A 117 35.69 52.08 16.63
N GLN A 118 34.39 52.35 16.47
CA GLN A 118 33.33 51.83 17.35
C GLN A 118 32.44 50.86 16.54
N SER A 119 32.10 49.69 17.12
CA SER A 119 31.11 48.77 16.54
C SER A 119 29.71 49.21 16.97
N VAL A 120 28.87 49.58 16.02
CA VAL A 120 27.47 49.93 16.24
C VAL A 120 26.61 48.80 15.67
N ASN A 121 25.66 48.33 16.48
CA ASN A 121 24.77 47.23 16.11
C ASN A 121 23.49 47.80 15.50
N HIS A 122 23.17 47.37 14.29
CA HIS A 122 21.94 47.73 13.59
C HIS A 122 21.04 46.51 13.46
N THR A 123 19.77 46.66 13.81
CA THR A 123 18.76 45.61 13.69
C THR A 123 17.89 45.89 12.47
N VAL A 124 17.72 44.89 11.60
CA VAL A 124 16.85 45.00 10.41
C VAL A 124 15.85 43.85 10.37
N GLN A 125 14.70 44.11 9.75
CA GLN A 125 13.69 43.09 9.54
C GLN A 125 14.02 42.29 8.28
N CYS A 126 14.30 41.00 8.44
CA CYS A 126 14.50 40.07 7.33
C CYS A 126 13.22 39.25 7.07
N VAL A 127 12.88 39.08 5.81
CA VAL A 127 11.79 38.18 5.39
C VAL A 127 12.40 36.85 4.96
N LEU A 128 12.02 35.76 5.62
CA LEU A 128 12.56 34.44 5.35
C LEU A 128 11.68 33.70 4.34
N VAL A 129 11.67 34.19 3.10
CA VAL A 129 10.81 33.68 2.01
C VAL A 129 11.01 32.18 1.77
N LEU A 130 12.25 31.70 1.91
CA LEU A 130 12.59 30.28 1.76
C LEU A 130 11.88 29.40 2.81
N ASN A 131 11.73 29.89 4.03
CA ASN A 131 11.13 29.14 5.13
C ASN A 131 9.61 29.02 4.94
N VAL A 132 8.97 30.08 4.45
CA VAL A 132 7.54 30.06 4.06
C VAL A 132 7.30 29.11 2.89
N PHE A 133 8.19 29.07 1.90
CA PHE A 133 8.08 28.14 0.79
C PHE A 133 8.18 26.69 1.24
N MET A 134 9.17 26.38 2.09
CA MET A 134 9.35 25.04 2.65
C MET A 134 8.13 24.62 3.47
N GLU A 135 7.61 25.49 4.35
CA GLU A 135 6.41 25.23 5.15
C GLU A 135 5.25 24.74 4.26
N LYS A 136 4.96 25.42 3.14
CA LYS A 136 3.87 25.04 2.23
C LYS A 136 4.17 23.78 1.42
N ALA A 137 5.40 23.60 0.95
CA ALA A 137 5.81 22.42 0.19
C ALA A 137 5.71 21.14 1.02
N PHE A 138 6.16 21.17 2.28
CA PHE A 138 6.08 20.02 3.18
C PHE A 138 4.64 19.66 3.58
N MET A 139 3.76 20.64 3.76
CA MET A 139 2.33 20.36 4.04
C MET A 139 1.65 19.68 2.84
N LEU A 140 1.96 20.10 1.62
CA LEU A 140 1.51 19.44 0.39
C LEU A 140 2.06 18.01 0.29
N LEU A 141 3.35 17.81 0.56
CA LEU A 141 3.97 16.48 0.58
C LEU A 141 3.34 15.56 1.62
N TRP A 142 3.08 16.05 2.83
CA TRP A 142 2.43 15.27 3.88
C TRP A 142 1.04 14.79 3.47
N GLY A 143 0.24 15.69 2.87
CA GLY A 143 -1.07 15.33 2.32
C GLY A 143 -0.97 14.31 1.19
N TRP A 144 0.00 14.48 0.29
CA TRP A 144 0.26 13.55 -0.81
C TRP A 144 0.62 12.15 -0.32
N TYR A 145 1.57 12.03 0.62
CA TYR A 145 1.95 10.74 1.20
C TYR A 145 0.80 10.08 1.96
N THR A 146 -0.04 10.86 2.64
CA THR A 146 -1.25 10.37 3.31
C THR A 146 -2.24 9.76 2.30
N VAL A 147 -2.47 10.42 1.17
CA VAL A 147 -3.34 9.90 0.09
C VAL A 147 -2.76 8.60 -0.49
N LEU A 148 -1.46 8.55 -0.77
CA LEU A 148 -0.80 7.34 -1.26
C LEU A 148 -0.89 6.18 -0.27
N ALA A 149 -0.78 6.45 1.04
CA ALA A 149 -0.95 5.45 2.08
C ALA A 149 -2.39 4.88 2.08
N ILE A 150 -3.41 5.73 1.94
CA ILE A 150 -4.82 5.31 1.88
C ILE A 150 -5.09 4.42 0.65
N ILE A 151 -4.60 4.81 -0.53
CA ILE A 151 -4.75 4.02 -1.76
C ILE A 151 -4.06 2.65 -1.62
N THR A 152 -2.87 2.64 -1.02
CA THR A 152 -2.11 1.40 -0.79
C THR A 152 -2.85 0.49 0.19
N LEU A 153 -3.42 1.05 1.25
CA LEU A 153 -4.23 0.32 2.22
C LEU A 153 -5.47 -0.30 1.58
N ALA A 154 -6.19 0.45 0.73
CA ALA A 154 -7.34 -0.06 -0.01
C ALA A 154 -6.96 -1.21 -0.97
N ASN A 155 -5.78 -1.13 -1.59
CA ASN A 155 -5.26 -2.20 -2.43
C ASN A 155 -4.95 -3.45 -1.58
N ILE A 156 -4.24 -3.29 -0.45
CA ILE A 156 -3.94 -4.40 0.46
C ILE A 156 -5.22 -5.06 0.98
N SER A 157 -6.22 -4.27 1.38
CA SER A 157 -7.50 -4.82 1.87
C SER A 157 -8.24 -5.59 0.78
N ALA A 158 -8.34 -5.06 -0.44
CA ALA A 158 -8.94 -5.78 -1.57
C ALA A 158 -8.24 -7.12 -1.85
N TRP A 159 -6.92 -7.16 -1.80
CA TRP A 159 -6.15 -8.40 -1.94
C TRP A 159 -6.41 -9.37 -0.78
N PHE A 160 -6.47 -8.86 0.45
CA PHE A 160 -6.76 -9.66 1.64
C PHE A 160 -8.16 -10.29 1.58
N TYR A 161 -9.18 -9.53 1.18
CA TYR A 161 -10.53 -10.07 0.94
C TYR A 161 -10.53 -11.13 -0.17
N GLY A 162 -9.73 -10.95 -1.23
CA GLY A 162 -9.53 -11.94 -2.28
C GLY A 162 -8.99 -13.27 -1.75
N TYR A 163 -7.97 -13.24 -0.89
CA TYR A 163 -7.41 -14.43 -0.23
C TYR A 163 -8.44 -15.18 0.61
N LEU A 164 -9.19 -14.45 1.43
CA LEU A 164 -10.25 -15.03 2.27
C LEU A 164 -11.34 -15.68 1.41
N SER A 165 -11.70 -15.06 0.27
CA SER A 165 -12.72 -15.61 -0.65
C SER A 165 -12.27 -16.89 -1.35
N THR A 166 -10.98 -17.02 -1.70
CA THR A 166 -10.47 -18.24 -2.34
C THR A 166 -10.45 -19.44 -1.41
N ALA A 167 -10.31 -19.24 -0.09
CA ALA A 167 -10.52 -20.31 0.89
C ALA A 167 -11.99 -20.79 0.94
N SER A 168 -12.93 -19.95 0.50
CA SER A 168 -14.36 -20.29 0.38
C SER A 168 -14.72 -20.90 -0.98
N ALA A 169 -13.95 -20.62 -2.04
CA ALA A 169 -14.19 -21.15 -3.38
C ALA A 169 -13.93 -22.67 -3.52
N GLU A 170 -13.21 -23.30 -2.57
CA GLU A 170 -13.11 -24.76 -2.50
C GLU A 170 -14.42 -25.44 -2.08
N HIS A 171 -15.37 -24.70 -1.49
CA HIS A 171 -16.67 -25.25 -1.07
C HIS A 171 -17.76 -25.15 -2.17
N PHE A 172 -17.43 -24.59 -3.35
CA PHE A 172 -18.38 -24.38 -4.45
C PHE A 172 -18.18 -25.31 -5.66
N ILE A 173 -17.33 -26.34 -5.53
CA ILE A 173 -17.12 -27.38 -6.57
C ILE A 173 -17.55 -28.76 -6.03
N PHE A 174 -18.56 -28.77 -5.16
CA PHE A 174 -19.39 -29.94 -4.91
C PHE A 174 -20.86 -29.57 -5.12
#